data_AF-A0A832MWC7-F1
#
_entry.id   AF-A0A832MWC7-F1
#
_cell.length_a   1.000
_cell.length_b   1.000
_cell.length_c   1.000
_cell.angle_alpha   90.00
_cell.angle_beta   90.00
_cell.angle_gamma   90.00
#
_symmetry.space_group_name_H-M   'P 1'
#
loop_
_entity.id
_entity.type
_entity.pdbx_description
1 polymer ?
#
loop_
_entity_poly.entity_id
_entity_poly.type
_entity_poly.pdbx_seq_one_letter_code
_entity_poly.pdbx_strand_id
1 'polypeptide(L)' 'MPLENVNLVNLTDKEIVEQIKNGDDRAFGELVNRYEKKVFFIAKRMLNDDDEAWDASQEVFIKLHDSLRRFRG' A
#
# COMPACT_ATOMS: atom_id res chain seq x y z
N MET A 1 20.32 -1.51 22.20
CA MET A 1 20.58 -1.74 20.77
C MET A 1 19.76 -0.73 19.99
N PRO A 2 20.35 0.11 19.12
CA PRO A 2 19.55 0.89 18.18
C PRO A 2 18.99 -0.09 17.13
N LEU A 3 17.69 -0.02 16.89
CA LEU A 3 17.04 -0.72 15.79
C LEU A 3 17.69 -0.22 14.50
N GLU A 4 18.31 -1.12 13.72
CA GLU A 4 18.74 -0.81 12.37
C GLU A 4 17.58 -0.15 11.63
N ASN A 5 17.81 1.04 11.07
CA ASN A 5 16.84 1.70 10.19
C ASN A 5 16.66 0.81 8.95
N VAL A 6 15.71 -0.12 9.02
CA VAL A 6 15.34 -0.98 7.89
C VAL A 6 14.95 -0.07 6.72
N ASN A 7 15.74 -0.13 5.64
CA ASN A 7 15.43 0.62 4.43
C ASN A 7 14.30 -0.09 3.68
N LEU A 8 13.06 0.33 3.94
CA LEU A 8 11.84 -0.24 3.35
C LEU A 8 11.85 -0.21 1.81
N VAL A 9 12.56 0.75 1.21
CA VAL A 9 12.64 0.92 -0.26
C VAL A 9 13.32 -0.27 -0.94
N ASN A 10 14.24 -0.96 -0.26
CA ASN A 10 14.96 -2.10 -0.83
C ASN A 10 14.29 -3.46 -0.57
N LEU A 11 13.24 -3.49 0.26
CA LEU A 11 12.51 -4.71 0.55
C LEU A 11 11.67 -5.14 -0.65
N THR A 12 11.53 -6.44 -0.83
CA THR A 12 10.53 -7.02 -1.73
C THR A 12 9.12 -6.73 -1.22
N ASP A 13 8.12 -6.80 -2.10
CA ASP A 13 6.73 -6.57 -1.68
C ASP A 13 6.28 -7.58 -0.63
N LYS A 14 6.80 -8.82 -0.70
CA LYS A 14 6.55 -9.84 0.32
C LYS A 14 7.08 -9.41 1.68
N GLU A 15 8.32 -8.92 1.73
CA GLU A 15 8.93 -8.43 2.97
C GLU A 15 8.19 -7.21 3.51
N ILE A 16 7.75 -6.29 2.64
CA ILE A 16 6.90 -5.16 3.02
C ILE A 16 5.59 -5.63 3.65
N VAL A 17 4.90 -6.59 3.03
CA VAL A 17 3.65 -7.16 3.56
C VAL A 17 3.87 -7.79 4.93
N GLU A 18 4.99 -8.48 5.14
CA GLU A 18 5.33 -9.03 6.46
C GLU A 18 5.61 -7.93 7.49
N GLN A 19 6.26 -6.82 7.12
CA GLN A 19 6.40 -5.66 8.03
C GLN A 19 5.05 -5.03 8.37
N ILE A 20 4.12 -4.92 7.41
CA ILE A 20 2.76 -4.42 7.64
C ILE A 20 2.00 -5.31 8.62
N LYS A 21 2.08 -6.65 8.44
CA LYS A 21 1.47 -7.61 9.37
C LYS A 21 2.04 -7.51 10.79
N ASN A 22 3.33 -7.19 10.91
CA ASN A 22 4.00 -6.96 12.19
C ASN A 22 3.70 -5.58 12.80
N GLY A 23 2.87 -4.75 12.15
CA GLY A 23 2.42 -3.46 12.66
C GLY A 23 3.29 -2.26 12.27
N ASP A 24 4.22 -2.40 11.32
CA ASP A 24 4.98 -1.25 10.80
C ASP A 24 4.16 -0.47 9.76
N ASP A 25 3.47 0.57 10.23
CA ASP A 25 2.65 1.44 9.37
C ASP A 25 3.46 2.16 8.27
N ARG A 26 4.78 2.33 8.46
CA ARG A 26 5.65 2.93 7.44
C ARG A 26 5.79 2.02 6.22
N ALA A 27 5.74 0.70 6.43
CA ALA A 27 5.78 -0.28 5.35
C ALA A 27 4.52 -0.20 4.47
N PHE A 28 3.37 0.15 5.05
CA PHE A 28 2.16 0.41 4.26
C PHE A 28 2.32 1.63 3.36
N GLY A 29 2.94 2.71 3.86
CA GLY A 29 3.26 3.89 3.05
C GLY A 29 4.16 3.57 1.85
N GLU A 30 5.17 2.72 2.04
CA GLU A 30 6.02 2.26 0.93
C GLU A 30 5.24 1.41 -0.09
N LEU A 31 4.32 0.54 0.37
CA LEU A 31 3.44 -0.21 -0.52
C LEU A 31 2.55 0.73 -1.35
N VAL A 32 1.98 1.77 -0.73
CA VAL A 32 1.18 2.78 -1.43
C VAL A 32 2.03 3.49 -2.49
N ASN A 33 3.22 4.00 -2.13
CA ASN A 33 4.11 4.70 -3.07
C ASN A 33 4.47 3.85 -4.30
N ARG A 34 4.66 2.54 -4.13
CA ARG A 34 4.97 1.63 -5.26
C ARG A 34 3.80 1.43 -6.21
N TYR A 35 2.57 1.44 -5.67
CA TYR A 35 1.39 0.98 -6.39
C TYR A 35 0.40 2.10 -6.75
N GLU A 36 0.51 3.29 -6.17
CA GLU A 36 -0.45 4.40 -6.32
C GLU A 36 -0.74 4.73 -7.79
N LYS A 37 0.31 4.87 -8.61
CA LYS A 37 0.17 5.22 -10.03
C LYS A 37 -0.53 4.12 -10.80
N LYS A 38 -0.19 2.86 -10.52
CA LYS A 38 -0.79 1.71 -11.21
C LYS A 38 -2.27 1.59 -10.88
N VAL A 39 -2.63 1.71 -9.61
CA VAL A 39 -4.03 1.66 -9.17
C VAL A 39 -4.81 2.82 -9.76
N PHE A 40 -4.24 4.04 -9.72
CA PHE A 40 -4.84 5.23 -10.35
C PHE A 40 -5.10 5.04 -11.84
N PHE A 41 -4.12 4.56 -12.63
CA PHE A 41 -4.33 4.38 -14.06
C PHE A 41 -5.38 3.30 -14.39
N ILE A 42 -5.50 2.27 -13.55
CA ILE A 42 -6.57 1.28 -13.68
C ILE A 42 -7.93 1.93 -13.42
N ALA A 43 -8.07 2.67 -12.32
CA ALA A 43 -9.29 3.38 -11.97
C ALA A 43 -9.67 4.40 -13.05
N LYS A 44 -8.70 5.20 -13.52
CA LYS A 44 -8.89 6.20 -14.57
C LYS A 44 -9.36 5.57 -15.88
N ARG A 45 -8.84 4.40 -16.25
CA ARG A 45 -9.30 3.67 -17.44
C ARG A 45 -10.75 3.21 -17.31
N MET A 46 -11.22 2.94 -16.10
CA MET A 46 -12.59 2.46 -15.85
C MET A 46 -13.59 3.61 -15.72
N LEU A 47 -13.21 4.70 -15.07
CA LEU A 47 -14.10 5.81 -14.71
C LEU A 47 -14.02 6.97 -15.71
N ASN A 48 -12.91 7.08 -16.44
CA ASN A 48 -12.62 8.17 -17.37
C ASN A 48 -12.64 9.59 -16.74
N ASP A 49 -12.60 9.67 -15.40
CA ASP A 49 -12.55 10.90 -14.62
C ASP A 49 -11.34 10.85 -13.65
N ASP A 50 -10.64 11.97 -13.49
CA ASP A 50 -9.40 12.02 -12.67
C ASP A 50 -9.73 12.05 -11.18
N ASP A 51 -10.76 12.79 -10.78
CA ASP A 51 -11.16 12.94 -9.39
C ASP A 51 -11.79 11.63 -8.89
N GLU A 52 -12.70 11.03 -9.67
CA GLU A 52 -13.27 9.73 -9.31
C GLU A 52 -12.20 8.62 -9.27
N ALA A 53 -11.21 8.66 -10.17
CA ALA A 53 -10.11 7.70 -10.16
C ALA A 53 -9.21 7.85 -8.94
N TRP A 54 -8.97 9.09 -8.50
CA TRP A 54 -8.24 9.34 -7.27
C TRP A 54 -8.98 8.79 -6.06
N ASP A 55 -10.27 9.12 -5.92
CA ASP A 55 -11.11 8.66 -4.81
C ASP A 55 -11.20 7.12 -4.75
N ALA A 56 -11.43 6.48 -5.90
CA ALA A 56 -11.47 5.02 -6.00
C ALA A 56 -10.12 4.38 -5.62
N SER A 57 -9.01 4.99 -6.02
CA SER A 57 -7.67 4.49 -5.67
C SER A 57 -7.39 4.58 -4.18
N GLN A 58 -7.78 5.68 -3.55
CA GLN A 58 -7.66 5.84 -2.10
C GLN A 58 -8.51 4.81 -1.35
N GLU A 59 -9.76 4.57 -1.78
CA GLU A 59 -10.63 3.57 -1.17
C GLU A 59 -10.05 2.15 -1.27
N VAL A 60 -9.40 1.82 -2.40
CA VAL A 60 -8.68 0.54 -2.56
C VAL A 60 -7.58 0.38 -1.51
N PHE A 61 -6.76 1.41 -1.29
CA PHE A 61 -5.69 1.33 -0.28
C PHE A 61 -6.23 1.27 1.15
N ILE A 62 -7.30 1.99 1.48
CA ILE A 62 -7.96 1.90 2.79
C ILE A 62 -8.45 0.47 3.04
N LYS A 63 -9.14 -0.13 2.07
CA LYS A 63 -9.62 -1.53 2.17
C LYS A 63 -8.47 -2.52 2.26
N LEU A 64 -7.38 -2.28 1.53
CA LEU A 64 -6.18 -3.12 1.57
C LEU A 64 -5.52 -3.06 2.96
N HIS A 65 -5.35 -1.87 3.53
CA HIS A 65 -4.80 -1.68 4.87
C HIS A 65 -5.59 -2.45 5.93
N ASP A 66 -6.92 -2.29 5.93
CA ASP A 66 -7.81 -2.99 6.85
C ASP A 66 -7.77 -4.50 6.65
N SER A 67 -7.69 -4.96 5.40
CA SER A 67 -7.60 -6.38 5.08
C SER A 67 -6.29 -6.98 5.56
N LEU A 68 -5.15 -6.31 5.33
CA LEU A 68 -3.82 -6.78 5.74
C LEU A 68 -3.70 -6.86 7.27
N ARG A 69 -4.26 -5.90 8.01
CA ARG A 69 -4.29 -5.93 9.48
C ARG A 69 -5.18 -7.05 10.04
N ARG A 70 -6.25 -7.42 9.33
CA ARG A 70 -7.17 -8.49 9.75
C ARG A 70 -6.74 -9.88 9.27
N PHE A 71 -5.85 -9.95 8.29
CA PHE A 71 -5.42 -11.19 7.66
C PHE A 71 -4.54 -12.01 8.62
N ARG A 72 -4.99 -13.23 8.98
CA ARG A 72 -4.31 -14.16 9.90
C ARG A 72 -3.66 -15.35 9.16
N GLY A 73 -3.14 -15.11 7.96
CA GLY A 73 -2.48 -16.12 7.12
C GLY A 73 -0.96 -16.05 7.21
#